data_AF-A0A2R6LJS9-F1
#
_entry.id   AF-A0A2R6LJS9-F1
#
_cell.length_a   1.000
_cell.length_b   1.000
_cell.length_c   1.000
_cell.angle_alpha   90.00
_cell.angle_beta   90.00
_cell.angle_gamma   90.00
#
_symmetry.space_group_name_H-M   'P 1'
#
loop_
_entity.id
_entity.type
_entity.pdbx_description
1 polymer ?
#
loop_
_entity_poly.entity_id
_entity_poly.type
_entity_poly.pdbx_seq_one_letter_code
_entity_poly.pdbx_strand_id
1 'polypeptide(L)' 'MPTTRRTHVCRIQNHSQVMDALDRHGWSASKLWNVALYHSRQVWNETGEIHEEDELKDELKTHSKYDGLHSQSSQ' A
#
# COMPACT_ATOMS: atom_id res chain seq x y z
N MET A 1 -16.14 8.00 -30.35
CA MET A 1 -15.59 7.11 -29.30
C MET A 1 -16.57 7.10 -28.13
N PRO A 2 -17.03 5.95 -27.64
CA PRO A 2 -17.91 5.91 -26.47
C PRO A 2 -17.13 6.23 -25.20
N THR A 3 -17.66 7.14 -24.39
CA THR A 3 -17.06 7.52 -23.11
C THR A 3 -17.26 6.38 -22.10
N THR A 4 -16.17 5.80 -21.60
CA THR A 4 -16.23 4.79 -20.53
C THR A 4 -16.20 5.48 -19.17
N ARG A 5 -17.25 5.31 -18.37
CA ARG A 5 -17.24 5.74 -16.96
C ARG A 5 -16.48 4.71 -16.13
N ARG A 6 -15.30 5.10 -15.62
CA ARG A 6 -14.44 4.25 -14.78
C ARG A 6 -14.59 4.52 -13.28
N THR A 7 -15.27 5.60 -12.90
CA THR A 7 -15.39 6.02 -11.51
C THR A 7 -16.83 5.84 -11.02
N HIS A 8 -16.94 5.13 -9.89
CA HIS A 8 -18.18 4.96 -9.15
C HIS A 8 -18.06 5.65 -7.79
N VAL A 9 -19.07 6.43 -7.43
CA VAL A 9 -19.18 7.06 -6.12
C VAL A 9 -20.28 6.31 -5.38
N CYS A 10 -19.93 5.73 -4.24
CA CYS A 10 -20.83 4.91 -3.42
C CYS A 10 -20.70 5.32 -1.95
N ARG A 11 -21.70 4.97 -1.14
CA ARG A 11 -21.73 5.21 0.31
C ARG A 11 -21.80 3.88 1.05
N ILE A 12 -20.99 3.74 2.10
CA ILE A 12 -21.03 2.58 2.99
C ILE A 12 -22.27 2.71 3.89
N GLN A 13 -23.19 1.76 3.78
CA GLN A 13 -24.44 1.79 4.55
C GLN A 13 -24.24 1.39 6.03
N ASN A 14 -23.30 0.47 6.30
CA ASN A 14 -22.98 -0.05 7.63
C ASN A 14 -21.69 0.57 8.21
N HIS A 15 -21.40 1.83 7.90
CA HIS A 15 -20.12 2.47 8.24
C HIS A 15 -19.72 2.30 9.71
N SER A 16 -20.66 2.48 10.65
CA SER A 16 -20.39 2.34 12.09
C SER A 16 -19.91 0.95 12.51
N GLN A 17 -20.19 -0.09 11.72
CA GLN A 17 -19.76 -1.46 12.01
C GLN A 17 -18.37 -1.77 11.42
N VAL A 18 -17.94 -1.03 10.40
CA VAL A 18 -16.70 -1.33 9.65
C VAL A 18 -15.63 -0.25 9.77
N MET A 19 -15.94 0.92 10.35
CA MET A 19 -15.05 2.08 10.45
C MET A 19 -13.68 1.69 11.04
N ASP A 20 -13.66 1.04 12.21
CA ASP A 20 -12.41 0.69 12.88
C ASP A 20 -11.54 -0.27 12.05
N ALA A 21 -12.16 -1.22 11.33
CA ALA A 21 -11.44 -2.13 10.45
C ALA A 21 -10.88 -1.40 9.23
N LEU A 22 -11.70 -0.53 8.61
CA LEU A 22 -11.28 0.30 7.48
C LEU A 22 -10.14 1.25 7.86
N ASP A 23 -10.20 1.88 9.03
CA ASP A 23 -9.17 2.79 9.51
C ASP A 23 -7.85 2.05 9.78
N ARG A 24 -7.90 0.87 10.39
CA ARG A 24 -6.70 0.04 10.60
C ARG A 24 -6.07 -0.40 9.27
N HIS A 25 -6.89 -0.83 8.32
CA HIS A 25 -6.39 -1.21 6.99
C HIS A 25 -5.85 0.00 6.23
N GLY A 26 -6.55 1.14 6.26
CA GLY A 26 -6.13 2.38 5.64
C GLY A 26 -4.80 2.88 6.20
N TRP A 27 -4.62 2.81 7.52
CA TRP A 27 -3.36 3.14 8.17
C TRP A 27 -2.22 2.20 7.72
N SER A 28 -2.48 0.89 7.72
CA SER A 28 -1.48 -0.12 7.34
C SER A 28 -1.04 0.02 5.88
N ALA A 29 -2.00 0.21 4.96
CA ALA A 29 -1.74 0.43 3.55
C ALA A 29 -0.99 1.74 3.29
N SER A 30 -1.37 2.82 3.98
CA SER A 30 -0.68 4.11 3.87
C SER A 30 0.76 4.03 4.39
N LYS A 31 0.99 3.28 5.48
CA LYS A 31 2.33 3.03 5.99
C LYS A 31 3.16 2.24 4.97
N LEU A 32 2.62 1.16 4.40
CA LEU A 32 3.30 0.39 3.34
C LEU A 32 3.74 1.31 2.21
N TRP A 33 2.79 2.06 1.65
CA TRP A 33 3.02 2.93 0.51
C TRP A 33 4.10 3.97 0.79
N ASN A 34 4.01 4.66 1.93
CA ASN A 34 4.95 5.72 2.26
C ASN A 34 6.37 5.19 2.48
N VAL A 35 6.52 4.06 3.17
CA VAL A 35 7.84 3.49 3.45
C VAL A 35 8.44 2.89 2.18
N ALA A 36 7.65 2.15 1.39
CA ALA A 36 8.08 1.63 0.09
C ALA A 36 8.49 2.77 -0.86
N LEU A 37 7.66 3.82 -1.00
CA LEU A 37 7.97 4.97 -1.83
C LEU A 37 9.23 5.72 -1.36
N TYR A 38 9.40 5.89 -0.06
CA TYR A 38 10.61 6.50 0.50
C TYR A 38 11.85 5.67 0.13
N HIS A 39 11.78 4.35 0.31
CA HIS A 39 12.87 3.45 0.01
C HIS A 39 13.19 3.41 -1.49
N SER A 40 12.20 3.21 -2.37
CA SER A 40 12.39 3.23 -3.83
C SER A 40 13.04 4.52 -4.32
N ARG A 41 12.73 5.66 -3.69
CA ARG A 41 13.38 6.94 -4.00
C ARG A 41 14.84 6.98 -3.58
N GLN A 42 15.20 6.40 -2.42
CA GLN A 42 16.61 6.34 -2.02
C GLN A 42 17.39 5.52 -3.02
N VAL A 43 16.91 4.32 -3.36
CA VAL A 43 17.66 3.47 -4.29
C VAL A 43 17.72 4.06 -5.68
N TRP A 44 16.64 4.65 -6.20
CA TRP A 44 16.70 5.38 -7.46
C TRP A 44 17.79 6.46 -7.42
N ASN A 45 17.86 7.26 -6.35
CA ASN A 45 18.83 8.34 -6.26
C ASN A 45 20.28 7.83 -6.21
N GLU A 46 20.49 6.64 -5.66
CA GLU A 46 21.82 6.02 -5.52
C GLU A 46 22.25 5.25 -6.77
N THR A 47 21.34 4.54 -7.42
CA THR A 47 21.64 3.59 -8.51
C THR A 47 21.19 4.07 -9.89
N GLY A 48 20.20 4.96 -9.95
CA GLY A 48 19.53 5.37 -11.19
C GLY A 48 18.47 4.38 -11.69
N GLU A 49 18.17 3.31 -10.93
CA GLU A 49 17.25 2.24 -11.34
C GLU A 49 16.00 2.19 -10.44
N ILE A 50 14.85 1.80 -11.01
CA ILE A 50 13.68 1.37 -10.23
C ILE A 50 13.82 -0.13 -10.02
N HIS A 51 13.77 -0.57 -8.77
CA HIS A 51 13.67 -1.98 -8.42
C HIS A 51 12.42 -2.65 -8.98
N GLU A 52 12.58 -3.88 -9.43
CA GLU A 52 11.47 -4.73 -9.82
C GLU A 52 10.60 -5.10 -8.60
N GLU A 53 9.34 -5.45 -8.85
CA GLU A 53 8.35 -5.74 -7.80
C GLU A 53 8.82 -6.82 -6.81
N ASP A 54 9.52 -7.84 -7.31
CA ASP A 54 9.99 -8.97 -6.51
C ASP A 54 11.08 -8.57 -5.52
N GLU A 55 12.02 -7.71 -5.93
CA GLU A 55 13.08 -7.19 -5.07
C GLU A 55 12.49 -6.33 -3.95
N LEU A 56 11.51 -5.49 -4.29
CA LEU A 56 10.79 -4.67 -3.30
C LEU A 56 10.07 -5.54 -2.28
N LYS A 57 9.40 -6.60 -2.72
CA LYS A 57 8.66 -7.52 -1.85
C LYS A 57 9.58 -8.25 -0.88
N ASP A 58 10.74 -8.71 -1.33
CA ASP A 58 11.66 -9.46 -0.48
C ASP A 58 12.33 -8.57 0.57
N GLU A 59 12.64 -7.33 0.22
CA GLU A 59 13.11 -6.36 1.21
C GLU A 59 12.00 -6.00 2.22
N LEU A 60 10.77 -5.78 1.75
CA LEU A 60 9.61 -5.49 2.60
C LEU A 60 9.35 -6.57 3.65
N LYS A 61 9.49 -7.86 3.29
CA LYS A 61 9.26 -9.00 4.19
C LYS A 61 10.29 -9.12 5.31
N THR A 62 11.50 -8.59 5.11
CA THR A 62 12.64 -8.82 6.02
C THR A 62 13.04 -7.59 6.83
N HIS A 63 12.54 -6.42 6.45
CA HIS A 63 13.02 -5.16 7.00
C HIS A 63 12.17 -4.67 8.19
N SER A 64 12.81 -4.45 9.35
CA SER A 64 12.16 -4.16 10.65
C SER A 64 11.24 -2.94 10.69
N LYS A 65 11.48 -1.90 9.86
CA LYS A 65 10.54 -0.77 9.68
C LYS A 65 9.16 -1.20 9.16
N TYR A 66 9.06 -2.38 8.55
CA TYR A 66 7.82 -2.99 8.07
C TYR A 66 7.25 -4.04 9.04
N ASP A 67 7.90 -4.28 10.18
CA ASP A 67 7.36 -5.13 11.24
C ASP A 67 6.01 -4.58 11.71
N GLY A 68 5.03 -5.48 11.84
CA GLY A 68 3.66 -5.15 12.22
C GLY A 68 2.72 -4.79 11.07
N LEU A 69 3.17 -4.80 9.81
CA LEU A 69 2.24 -4.99 8.70
C LEU A 69 1.77 -6.43 8.71
N HIS A 70 0.67 -6.67 9.40
CA HIS A 70 0.08 -7.99 9.48
C HIS A 70 -0.20 -8.53 8.07
N SER A 71 0.30 -9.74 7.84
CA SER A 71 0.07 -10.65 6.71
C SER A 71 -1.40 -10.94 6.35
N GLN A 72 -2.36 -10.22 6.94
CA GLN A 72 -3.79 -10.33 6.66
C GLN A 72 -4.29 -9.37 5.57
N SER A 73 -3.53 -8.36 5.15
CA SER A 73 -3.94 -7.51 4.01
C SER A 73 -3.42 -8.01 2.65
N SER A 74 -2.72 -9.15 2.63
CA SER A 74 -2.08 -9.72 1.43
C SER A 74 -2.75 -10.99 0.90
N GLN A 75 -4.00 -11.25 1.29
CA GLN A 75 -4.89 -12.24 0.65
C GLN A 75 -5.89 -11.55 -0.28
#